data_AF-A0A946LI37-F1
#
_entry.id   AF-A0A946LI37-F1
#
_cell.length_a   1.000
_cell.length_b   1.000
_cell.length_c   1.000
_cell.angle_alpha   90.00
_cell.angle_beta   90.00
_cell.angle_gamma   90.00
#
_symmetry.space_group_name_H-M   'P 1'
#
loop_
_entity.id
_entity.type
_entity.pdbx_description
1 polymer ?
#
loop_
_entity_poly.entity_id
_entity_poly.type
_entity_poly.pdbx_seq_one_letter_code
_entity_poly.pdbx_strand_id
1 'polypeptide(L)'
;MDTLPRIIVFILGLGIVISTLLSALSTFVLPRSARSYLNRILFGLLRRIFEKLMKFAKTFKRKDAIFAYYAPIGLLLLVPTWYMLITIGYAAMYWSLDAGDLLASFQLSGSSLLTLGFITSDDFLVNLMIFSEATLGLILVALLIAYLPTMYAAFSRREEFVNLLEVRAGNPPSSVEMLLRFKRIHSLEKLTDYWGDWETWFTQIEESHSTLPALVFFRSPQGDQSWITAAGTVLDAAALTLSALNLPNSPSAALCIRAGFIALRRIADNFDIPYPRDPQFPKTPISITQAEFNAVLLQLADAGLPLKDDREQAWQDFAGWRVNYDHSLLALCDLVMAPPAFWSSDRHIN
;
A
#
# COMPACT_ATOMS: atom_id res chain seq x y z
N MET A 1 -41.97 25.40 15.45
CA MET A 1 -41.09 24.31 15.93
C MET A 1 -39.70 24.89 16.09
N ASP A 2 -39.05 24.62 17.22
CA ASP A 2 -37.98 25.44 17.77
C ASP A 2 -36.79 25.66 16.80
N THR A 3 -36.26 26.88 16.77
CA THR A 3 -35.15 27.28 15.89
C THR A 3 -33.84 26.57 16.26
N LEU A 4 -33.65 26.24 17.54
CA LEU A 4 -32.46 25.58 18.06
C LEU A 4 -32.17 24.19 17.44
N PRO A 5 -33.10 23.22 17.40
CA PRO A 5 -32.84 21.92 16.78
C PRO A 5 -32.53 22.03 15.29
N ARG A 6 -33.14 22.98 14.56
CA ARG A 6 -32.83 23.21 13.14
C ARG A 6 -31.39 23.69 12.95
N ILE A 7 -30.95 24.64 13.77
CA ILE A 7 -29.56 25.13 13.75
C ILE A 7 -28.57 23.99 14.03
N ILE A 8 -28.87 23.13 15.01
CA ILE A 8 -28.01 21.98 15.34
C ILE A 8 -27.92 21.02 14.14
N VAL A 9 -29.05 20.68 13.53
CA VAL A 9 -29.09 19.78 12.36
C VAL A 9 -28.33 20.38 11.17
N PHE A 10 -28.46 21.68 10.93
CA PHE A 10 -27.69 22.39 9.91
C PHE A 10 -26.18 22.25 10.15
N ILE A 11 -25.71 22.54 11.37
CA ILE A 11 -24.29 22.47 11.74
C ILE A 11 -23.76 21.04 11.60
N LEU A 12 -24.54 20.04 12.01
CA LEU A 12 -24.17 18.64 11.83
C LEU A 12 -24.08 18.26 10.35
N GLY A 13 -25.05 18.68 9.53
CA GLY A 13 -25.02 18.47 8.08
C GLY A 13 -23.79 19.08 7.43
N LEU A 14 -23.49 20.34 7.76
CA LEU A 14 -22.29 21.03 7.30
C LEU A 14 -21.00 20.33 7.74
N GLY A 15 -20.94 19.86 9.00
CA GLY A 15 -19.81 19.10 9.51
C GLY A 15 -19.57 17.79 8.74
N ILE A 16 -20.64 17.08 8.36
CA ILE A 16 -20.57 15.87 7.52
C ILE A 16 -20.02 16.22 6.14
N VAL A 17 -20.52 17.27 5.50
CA VAL A 17 -20.01 17.70 4.18
C VAL A 17 -18.54 18.08 4.25
N ILE A 18 -18.14 18.94 5.19
CA ILE A 18 -16.74 19.38 5.33
C ILE A 18 -15.81 18.20 5.60
N SER A 19 -16.16 17.30 6.53
CA SER A 19 -15.34 16.13 6.82
C SER A 19 -15.23 15.17 5.63
N THR A 20 -16.30 15.03 4.84
CA THR A 20 -16.30 14.24 3.61
C THR A 20 -15.40 14.87 2.54
N LEU A 21 -15.46 16.18 2.35
CA LEU A 21 -14.59 16.90 1.42
C LEU A 21 -13.11 16.82 1.85
N LEU A 22 -12.81 16.93 3.13
CA LEU A 22 -11.46 16.73 3.66
C LEU A 22 -10.97 15.29 3.40
N SER A 23 -11.85 14.29 3.53
CA SER A 23 -11.53 12.91 3.15
C SER A 23 -11.22 12.80 1.65
N ALA A 24 -12.05 13.34 0.77
CA ALA A 24 -11.82 13.30 -0.67
C ALA A 24 -10.52 14.02 -1.06
N LEU A 25 -10.27 15.22 -0.52
CA LEU A 25 -9.06 16.00 -0.76
C LEU A 25 -7.81 15.26 -0.27
N SER A 26 -7.87 14.65 0.91
CA SER A 26 -6.78 13.84 1.45
C SER A 26 -6.47 12.60 0.60
N THR A 27 -7.45 12.09 -0.15
CA THR A 27 -7.31 10.89 -0.99
C THR A 27 -6.81 11.23 -2.38
N PHE A 28 -7.33 12.31 -2.98
CA PHE A 28 -7.10 12.63 -4.39
C PHE A 28 -6.06 13.71 -4.64
N VAL A 29 -5.84 14.62 -3.69
CA VAL A 29 -5.07 15.84 -3.95
C VAL A 29 -3.85 15.95 -3.06
N LEU A 30 -3.91 15.49 -1.81
CA LEU A 30 -2.86 15.74 -0.84
C LEU A 30 -1.67 14.77 -1.00
N PRO A 31 -0.47 15.24 -1.40
CA PRO A 31 0.69 14.38 -1.67
C PRO A 31 1.47 14.07 -0.38
N ARG A 32 0.76 13.56 0.64
CA ARG A 32 1.36 13.14 1.91
C ARG A 32 0.61 11.94 2.44
N SER A 33 1.18 11.23 3.42
CA SER A 33 0.49 10.21 4.20
C SER A 33 -0.66 10.82 5.02
N ALA A 34 -1.74 11.17 4.33
CA ALA A 34 -2.88 11.87 4.86
C ALA A 34 -3.84 10.81 5.40
N ARG A 35 -3.94 10.75 6.73
CA ARG A 35 -4.81 9.79 7.40
C ARG A 35 -6.27 10.22 7.24
N SER A 36 -7.01 9.58 6.34
CA SER A 36 -8.47 9.68 6.32
C SER A 36 -9.08 8.61 7.20
N TYR A 37 -9.75 9.04 8.27
CA TYR A 37 -10.49 8.14 9.17
C TYR A 37 -11.64 7.43 8.44
N LEU A 38 -12.31 8.13 7.51
CA LEU A 38 -13.37 7.59 6.68
C LEU A 38 -12.83 6.45 5.79
N ASN A 39 -11.68 6.66 5.15
CA ASN A 39 -11.06 5.61 4.34
C ASN A 39 -10.69 4.41 5.21
N ARG A 40 -10.12 4.64 6.40
CA ARG A 40 -9.79 3.55 7.33
C ARG A 40 -11.01 2.73 7.73
N ILE A 41 -12.15 3.38 8.01
CA ILE A 41 -13.41 2.69 8.30
C ILE A 41 -13.85 1.89 7.08
N LEU A 42 -13.92 2.51 5.90
CA LEU A 42 -14.40 1.87 4.68
C LEU A 42 -13.57 0.64 4.33
N PHE A 43 -12.25 0.78 4.23
CA PHE A 43 -11.34 -0.30 3.93
C PHE A 43 -11.29 -1.35 5.04
N GLY A 44 -11.38 -0.94 6.31
CA GLY A 44 -11.44 -1.88 7.45
C GLY A 44 -12.72 -2.74 7.45
N LEU A 45 -13.87 -2.14 7.15
CA LEU A 45 -15.14 -2.88 7.00
C LEU A 45 -15.08 -3.81 5.78
N LEU A 46 -14.58 -3.31 4.66
CA LEU A 46 -14.40 -4.10 3.44
C LEU A 46 -13.46 -5.28 3.70
N ARG A 47 -12.35 -5.07 4.41
CA ARG A 47 -11.38 -6.11 4.76
C ARG A 47 -12.05 -7.24 5.54
N ARG A 48 -12.88 -6.91 6.53
CA ARG A 48 -13.64 -7.91 7.30
C ARG A 48 -14.61 -8.72 6.42
N ILE A 49 -15.21 -8.09 5.41
CA ILE A 49 -16.08 -8.79 4.44
C ILE A 49 -15.25 -9.77 3.63
N PHE A 50 -14.12 -9.32 3.05
CA PHE A 50 -13.23 -10.18 2.27
C PHE A 50 -12.64 -11.32 3.11
N GLU A 51 -12.26 -11.07 4.36
CA GLU A 51 -11.79 -12.12 5.27
C GLU A 51 -12.85 -13.17 5.53
N LYS A 52 -14.12 -12.78 5.70
CA LYS A 52 -15.24 -13.73 5.81
C LYS A 52 -15.42 -14.53 4.52
N LEU A 53 -15.34 -13.89 3.35
CA LEU A 53 -15.44 -14.58 2.06
C LEU A 53 -14.29 -15.58 1.86
N MET A 54 -13.07 -15.20 2.23
CA MET A 54 -11.87 -16.04 2.11
C MET A 54 -11.87 -17.25 3.06
N LYS A 55 -12.65 -17.25 4.15
CA LYS A 55 -12.83 -18.44 5.01
C LYS A 55 -13.41 -19.64 4.24
N PHE A 56 -14.16 -19.39 3.17
CA PHE A 56 -14.72 -20.44 2.32
C PHE A 56 -13.73 -20.94 1.25
N ALA A 57 -12.63 -20.23 1.02
CA ALA A 57 -11.59 -20.62 0.07
C ALA A 57 -10.54 -21.52 0.73
N LYS A 58 -10.44 -22.78 0.27
CA LYS A 58 -9.51 -23.78 0.82
C LYS A 58 -8.08 -23.64 0.29
N THR A 59 -7.88 -23.05 -0.89
CA THR A 59 -6.57 -22.95 -1.54
C THR A 59 -6.08 -21.51 -1.53
N PHE A 60 -4.75 -21.32 -1.47
CA PHE A 60 -4.12 -20.00 -1.57
C PHE A 60 -4.55 -19.27 -2.85
N LYS A 61 -4.47 -19.93 -4.02
CA LYS A 61 -4.88 -19.36 -5.31
C LYS A 61 -6.30 -18.77 -5.31
N ARG A 62 -7.25 -19.42 -4.62
CA ARG A 62 -8.63 -18.89 -4.51
C ARG A 62 -8.71 -17.71 -3.55
N LYS A 63 -8.01 -17.76 -2.42
CA LYS A 63 -7.93 -16.62 -1.49
C LYS A 63 -7.32 -15.41 -2.17
N ASP A 64 -6.23 -15.61 -2.89
CA ASP A 64 -5.55 -14.57 -3.65
C ASP A 64 -6.46 -13.96 -4.74
N ALA A 65 -7.12 -14.79 -5.55
CA ALA A 65 -8.07 -14.33 -6.56
C ALA A 65 -9.25 -13.54 -5.98
N ILE A 66 -9.77 -13.94 -4.81
CA ILE A 66 -10.79 -13.14 -4.10
C ILE A 66 -10.18 -11.82 -3.65
N PHE A 67 -9.02 -11.86 -3.00
CA PHE A 67 -8.38 -10.69 -2.43
C PHE A 67 -7.90 -9.68 -3.49
N ALA A 68 -7.66 -10.11 -4.73
CA ALA A 68 -7.34 -9.24 -5.86
C ALA A 68 -8.39 -8.14 -6.10
N TYR A 69 -9.66 -8.41 -5.77
CA TYR A 69 -10.74 -7.42 -5.91
C TYR A 69 -10.83 -6.43 -4.74
N TYR A 70 -10.13 -6.66 -3.63
CA TYR A 70 -10.24 -5.84 -2.42
C TYR A 70 -9.90 -4.37 -2.67
N ALA A 71 -8.73 -4.09 -3.26
CA ALA A 71 -8.30 -2.72 -3.49
C ALA A 71 -9.12 -2.01 -4.58
N PRO A 72 -9.39 -2.60 -5.76
CA PRO A 72 -10.24 -1.99 -6.77
C PRO A 72 -11.66 -1.69 -6.28
N ILE A 73 -12.31 -2.64 -5.59
CA ILE A 73 -13.66 -2.42 -5.03
C ILE A 73 -13.62 -1.35 -3.95
N GLY A 74 -12.61 -1.36 -3.07
CA GLY A 74 -12.46 -0.34 -2.03
C GLY A 74 -12.34 1.07 -2.61
N LEU A 75 -11.55 1.24 -3.68
CA LEU A 75 -11.44 2.51 -4.38
C LEU A 75 -12.76 2.94 -5.04
N LEU A 76 -13.44 2.02 -5.72
CA LEU A 76 -14.72 2.31 -6.37
C LEU A 76 -15.81 2.64 -5.34
N LEU A 77 -15.75 2.09 -4.13
CA LEU A 77 -16.69 2.37 -3.05
C LEU A 77 -16.46 3.71 -2.35
N LEU A 78 -15.29 4.34 -2.47
CA LEU A 78 -15.03 5.66 -1.87
C LEU A 78 -16.00 6.72 -2.39
N VAL A 79 -16.24 6.76 -3.70
CA VAL A 79 -17.08 7.77 -4.33
C VAL A 79 -18.56 7.64 -3.94
N PRO A 80 -19.20 6.46 -4.06
CA PRO A 80 -20.54 6.25 -3.52
C PRO A 80 -20.62 6.57 -2.03
N THR A 81 -19.59 6.25 -1.23
CA THR A 81 -19.57 6.56 0.20
C THR A 81 -19.59 8.08 0.42
N TRP A 82 -18.73 8.83 -0.27
CA TRP A 82 -18.73 10.29 -0.17
C TRP A 82 -20.02 10.91 -0.69
N TYR A 83 -20.58 10.38 -1.78
CA TYR A 83 -21.84 10.85 -2.33
C TYR A 83 -22.97 10.67 -1.34
N MET A 84 -23.09 9.49 -0.74
CA MET A 84 -24.10 9.22 0.30
C MET A 84 -23.94 10.16 1.50
N LEU A 85 -22.72 10.41 1.96
CA LEU A 85 -22.47 11.31 3.09
C LEU A 85 -22.77 12.76 2.75
N ILE A 86 -22.39 13.23 1.55
CA ILE A 86 -22.73 14.57 1.07
C ILE A 86 -24.24 14.70 0.93
N THR A 87 -24.93 13.71 0.37
CA THR A 87 -26.38 13.71 0.26
C THR A 87 -27.04 13.78 1.65
N ILE A 88 -26.58 12.98 2.61
CA ILE A 88 -27.10 13.04 3.99
C ILE A 88 -26.84 14.42 4.63
N GLY A 89 -25.65 14.99 4.41
CA GLY A 89 -25.26 16.29 4.95
C GLY A 89 -26.10 17.44 4.37
N TYR A 90 -26.28 17.48 3.05
CA TYR A 90 -27.11 18.47 2.37
C TYR A 90 -28.60 18.27 2.65
N ALA A 91 -29.11 17.04 2.68
CA ALA A 91 -30.49 16.77 3.09
C ALA A 91 -30.80 17.31 4.49
N ALA A 92 -29.84 17.17 5.43
CA ALA A 92 -29.97 17.74 6.77
C ALA A 92 -30.00 19.28 6.75
N MET A 93 -29.15 19.92 5.93
CA MET A 93 -29.15 21.37 5.76
C MET A 93 -30.45 21.86 5.11
N TYR A 94 -30.93 21.23 4.03
CA TYR A 94 -32.21 21.57 3.39
C TYR A 94 -33.40 21.44 4.33
N TRP A 95 -33.46 20.34 5.10
CA TRP A 95 -34.51 20.14 6.09
C TRP A 95 -34.52 21.25 7.15
N SER A 96 -33.34 21.69 7.59
CA SER A 96 -33.24 22.78 8.57
C SER A 96 -33.68 24.16 8.02
N LEU A 97 -33.56 24.36 6.70
CA LEU A 97 -33.99 25.57 5.98
C LEU A 97 -35.47 25.52 5.56
N ASP A 98 -36.23 24.52 5.99
CA ASP A 98 -37.65 24.34 5.64
C ASP A 98 -37.89 24.07 4.15
N ALA A 99 -36.91 23.52 3.43
CA ALA A 99 -37.04 23.21 2.00
C ALA A 99 -38.05 22.10 1.70
N GLY A 100 -38.47 21.32 2.69
CA GLY A 100 -39.46 20.26 2.57
C GLY A 100 -39.45 19.30 3.76
N ASP A 101 -40.24 18.24 3.67
CA ASP A 101 -40.14 17.13 4.62
C ASP A 101 -38.81 16.37 4.47
N LEU A 102 -38.59 15.37 5.32
CA LEU A 102 -37.31 14.66 5.38
C LEU A 102 -37.01 13.90 4.06
N LEU A 103 -38.05 13.33 3.44
CA LEU A 103 -37.94 12.63 2.16
C LEU A 103 -37.71 13.62 1.00
N ALA A 104 -38.45 14.73 0.94
CA ALA A 104 -38.27 15.75 -0.07
C ALA A 104 -36.89 16.41 0.02
N SER A 105 -36.38 16.65 1.22
CA SER A 105 -35.02 17.19 1.44
C SER A 105 -33.94 16.23 0.96
N PHE A 106 -34.14 14.92 1.18
CA PHE A 106 -33.24 13.88 0.66
C PHE A 106 -33.31 13.76 -0.87
N GLN A 107 -34.51 13.81 -1.44
CA GLN A 107 -34.69 13.80 -2.90
C GLN A 107 -34.11 15.05 -3.56
N LEU A 108 -34.27 16.23 -2.94
CA LEU A 108 -33.70 17.50 -3.41
C LEU A 108 -32.18 17.40 -3.48
N SER A 109 -31.56 16.92 -2.40
CA SER A 109 -30.12 16.68 -2.32
C SER A 109 -29.64 15.65 -3.35
N GLY A 110 -30.32 14.52 -3.47
CA GLY A 110 -29.98 13.51 -4.48
C GLY A 110 -30.08 14.05 -5.91
N SER A 111 -31.14 14.80 -6.22
CA SER A 111 -31.34 15.46 -7.52
C SER A 111 -30.24 16.48 -7.82
N SER A 112 -29.84 17.25 -6.81
CA SER A 112 -28.80 18.29 -6.92
C SER A 112 -27.40 17.69 -7.10
N LEU A 113 -26.99 16.78 -6.21
CA LEU A 113 -25.67 16.15 -6.24
C LEU A 113 -25.43 15.35 -7.52
N LEU A 114 -26.45 14.61 -7.98
CA LEU A 114 -26.40 13.84 -9.22
C LEU A 114 -26.68 14.69 -10.47
N THR A 115 -26.89 16.00 -10.31
CA THR A 115 -27.14 16.96 -11.40
C THR A 115 -28.37 16.65 -12.25
N LEU A 116 -29.37 15.97 -11.68
CA LEU A 116 -30.63 15.62 -12.36
C LEU A 116 -31.57 16.83 -12.49
N GLY A 117 -31.56 17.73 -11.51
CA GLY A 117 -32.19 19.06 -11.60
C GLY A 117 -33.72 19.09 -11.73
N PHE A 118 -34.44 18.02 -11.38
CA PHE A 118 -35.91 17.96 -11.49
C PHE A 118 -36.64 18.45 -10.24
N ILE A 119 -35.93 18.63 -9.12
CA ILE A 119 -36.45 19.27 -7.91
C ILE A 119 -35.71 20.59 -7.71
N THR A 120 -36.49 21.67 -7.59
CA THR A 120 -35.99 23.04 -7.40
C THR A 120 -36.67 23.69 -6.20
N SER A 121 -36.09 24.78 -5.72
CA SER A 121 -36.69 25.64 -4.70
C SER A 121 -36.70 27.08 -5.18
N ASP A 122 -37.74 27.85 -4.83
CA ASP A 122 -37.80 29.29 -5.10
C ASP A 122 -37.03 30.11 -4.03
N ASP A 123 -36.63 29.49 -2.92
CA ASP A 123 -35.86 30.14 -1.87
C ASP A 123 -34.40 30.37 -2.31
N PHE A 124 -33.94 31.62 -2.15
CA PHE A 124 -32.60 32.04 -2.58
C PHE A 124 -31.47 31.26 -1.89
N LEU A 125 -31.57 31.03 -0.58
CA LEU A 125 -30.54 30.33 0.19
C LEU A 125 -30.51 28.84 -0.17
N VAL A 126 -31.68 28.23 -0.33
CA VAL A 126 -31.79 26.84 -0.78
C VAL A 126 -31.23 26.67 -2.20
N ASN A 127 -31.53 27.58 -3.13
CA ASN A 127 -30.94 27.56 -4.47
C ASN A 127 -29.42 27.70 -4.47
N LEU A 128 -28.87 28.59 -3.64
CA LEU A 128 -27.41 28.71 -3.52
C LEU A 128 -26.77 27.40 -3.05
N MET A 129 -27.42 26.70 -2.10
CA MET A 129 -26.98 25.39 -1.64
C MET A 129 -27.08 24.32 -2.73
N ILE A 130 -28.15 24.30 -3.52
CA ILE A 130 -28.30 23.41 -4.67
C ILE A 130 -27.12 23.59 -5.63
N PHE A 131 -26.80 24.83 -6.02
CA PHE A 131 -25.66 25.08 -6.91
C PHE A 131 -24.32 24.65 -6.30
N SER A 132 -24.14 24.88 -5.00
CA SER A 132 -22.93 24.43 -4.29
C SER A 132 -22.80 22.91 -4.29
N GLU A 133 -23.89 22.19 -4.04
CA GLU A 133 -23.91 20.72 -3.98
C GLU A 133 -23.65 20.11 -5.36
N ALA A 134 -24.32 20.62 -6.39
CA ALA A 134 -24.09 20.20 -7.78
C ALA A 134 -22.62 20.42 -8.19
N THR A 135 -22.04 21.57 -7.81
CA THR A 135 -20.63 21.89 -8.07
C THR A 135 -19.69 20.90 -7.37
N LEU A 136 -19.95 20.58 -6.10
CA LEU A 136 -19.16 19.59 -5.36
C LEU A 136 -19.27 18.19 -5.96
N GLY A 137 -20.47 17.79 -6.39
CA GLY A 137 -20.70 16.53 -7.12
C GLY A 137 -19.82 16.43 -8.36
N LEU A 138 -19.87 17.45 -9.22
CA LEU A 138 -19.05 17.53 -10.44
C LEU A 138 -17.54 17.51 -10.16
N ILE A 139 -17.08 18.27 -9.16
CA ILE A 139 -15.66 18.27 -8.74
C ILE A 139 -15.23 16.87 -8.32
N LEU A 140 -16.04 16.15 -7.54
CA LEU A 140 -15.70 14.80 -7.10
C LEU A 140 -15.65 13.79 -8.27
N VAL A 141 -16.55 13.89 -9.26
CA VAL A 141 -16.45 13.06 -10.47
C VAL A 141 -15.16 13.39 -11.22
N ALA A 142 -14.85 14.68 -11.41
CA ALA A 142 -13.64 15.09 -12.13
C ALA A 142 -12.37 14.58 -11.45
N LEU A 143 -12.30 14.66 -10.11
CA LEU A 143 -11.18 14.11 -9.34
C LEU A 143 -11.06 12.60 -9.49
N LEU A 144 -12.18 11.85 -9.46
CA LEU A 144 -12.16 10.41 -9.67
C LEU A 144 -11.61 10.03 -11.06
N ILE A 145 -12.09 10.73 -12.11
CA ILE A 145 -11.65 10.50 -13.49
C ILE A 145 -10.14 10.73 -13.61
N ALA A 146 -9.61 11.77 -12.94
CA ALA A 146 -8.17 12.05 -12.94
C ALA A 146 -7.36 11.06 -12.08
N TYR A 147 -7.96 10.49 -11.03
CA TYR A 147 -7.27 9.64 -10.06
C TYR A 147 -6.96 8.24 -10.58
N LEU A 148 -7.88 7.59 -11.31
CA LEU A 148 -7.68 6.23 -11.81
C LEU A 148 -6.45 6.11 -12.73
N PRO A 149 -6.23 6.98 -13.73
CA PRO A 149 -5.02 6.95 -14.56
C PRO A 149 -3.73 7.08 -13.74
N THR A 150 -3.69 7.98 -12.75
CA THR A 150 -2.52 8.16 -11.88
C THR A 150 -2.22 6.90 -11.07
N MET A 151 -3.25 6.24 -10.54
CA MET A 151 -3.11 4.96 -9.85
C MET A 151 -2.55 3.87 -10.75
N TYR A 152 -3.07 3.72 -11.98
CA TYR A 152 -2.58 2.72 -12.93
C TYR A 152 -1.15 3.01 -13.39
N ALA A 153 -0.78 4.28 -13.57
CA ALA A 153 0.59 4.65 -13.92
C ALA A 153 1.58 4.28 -12.80
N ALA A 154 1.23 4.58 -11.54
CA ALA A 154 2.04 4.21 -10.39
C ALA A 154 2.14 2.68 -10.22
N PHE A 155 1.03 1.96 -10.38
CA PHE A 155 1.00 0.50 -10.38
C PHE A 155 1.90 -0.08 -11.49
N SER A 156 1.79 0.42 -12.72
CA SER A 156 2.58 -0.06 -13.86
C SER A 156 4.08 0.15 -13.62
N ARG A 157 4.49 1.29 -13.05
CA ARG A 157 5.90 1.57 -12.73
C ARG A 157 6.44 0.63 -11.65
N ARG A 158 5.64 0.32 -10.64
CA ARG A 158 6.00 -0.70 -9.64
C ARG A 158 6.22 -2.06 -10.29
N GLU A 159 5.27 -2.50 -11.10
CA GLU A 159 5.25 -3.86 -11.66
C GLU A 159 6.33 -4.10 -12.70
N GLU A 160 6.89 -3.06 -13.33
CA GLU A 160 8.02 -3.20 -14.25
C GLU A 160 9.19 -3.96 -13.59
N PHE A 161 9.59 -3.54 -12.40
CA PHE A 161 10.68 -4.17 -11.64
C PHE A 161 10.32 -5.54 -11.09
N VAL A 162 9.08 -5.71 -10.62
CA VAL A 162 8.58 -6.99 -10.10
C VAL A 162 8.59 -8.05 -11.20
N ASN A 163 8.12 -7.73 -12.40
CA ASN A 163 8.17 -8.64 -13.54
C ASN A 163 9.62 -8.90 -14.00
N LEU A 164 10.46 -7.86 -14.04
CA LEU A 164 11.88 -8.02 -14.38
C LEU A 164 12.67 -8.88 -13.38
N LEU A 165 12.17 -9.01 -12.15
CA LEU A 165 12.80 -9.85 -11.14
C LEU A 165 12.62 -11.33 -11.45
N GLU A 166 11.53 -11.77 -12.09
CA GLU A 166 11.26 -13.19 -12.38
C GLU A 166 12.39 -13.86 -13.19
N VAL A 167 12.89 -13.16 -14.22
CA VAL A 167 14.01 -13.66 -15.04
C VAL A 167 15.34 -13.67 -14.28
N ARG A 168 15.46 -12.91 -13.18
CA ARG A 168 16.67 -12.80 -12.38
C ARG A 168 16.65 -13.68 -11.13
N ALA A 169 15.52 -13.84 -10.46
CA ALA A 169 15.41 -14.49 -9.15
C ALA A 169 14.42 -15.67 -9.13
N GLY A 170 13.76 -15.97 -10.24
CA GLY A 170 12.77 -17.06 -10.34
C GLY A 170 11.37 -16.66 -9.87
N ASN A 171 10.49 -17.67 -9.83
CA ASN A 171 9.10 -17.56 -9.41
C ASN A 171 8.72 -18.83 -8.60
N PRO A 172 8.56 -18.77 -7.27
CA PRO A 172 8.66 -17.57 -6.44
C PRO A 172 10.09 -16.99 -6.40
N PRO A 173 10.25 -15.68 -6.15
CA PRO A 173 11.56 -15.03 -6.18
C PRO A 173 12.44 -15.51 -5.00
N SER A 174 13.73 -15.73 -5.28
CA SER A 174 14.75 -16.16 -4.31
C SER A 174 16.04 -15.37 -4.47
N SER A 175 16.56 -14.85 -3.35
CA SER A 175 17.82 -14.09 -3.31
C SER A 175 19.01 -14.98 -3.70
N VAL A 176 18.96 -16.26 -3.35
CA VAL A 176 19.98 -17.25 -3.72
C VAL A 176 20.00 -17.46 -5.23
N GLU A 177 18.84 -17.77 -5.81
CA GLU A 177 18.73 -17.97 -7.26
C GLU A 177 19.16 -16.72 -8.03
N MET A 178 18.88 -15.53 -7.49
CA MET A 178 19.36 -14.28 -8.04
C MET A 178 20.88 -14.23 -8.15
N LEU A 179 21.59 -14.47 -7.04
CA LEU A 179 23.05 -14.45 -7.03
C LEU A 179 23.64 -15.57 -7.91
N LEU A 180 23.03 -16.75 -7.93
CA LEU A 180 23.41 -17.86 -8.81
C LEU A 180 23.29 -17.47 -10.28
N ARG A 181 22.19 -16.84 -10.70
CA ARG A 181 22.00 -16.38 -12.08
C ARG A 181 22.95 -15.24 -12.43
N PHE A 182 23.19 -14.31 -11.52
CA PHE A 182 24.19 -13.25 -11.75
C PHE A 182 25.60 -13.80 -11.93
N LYS A 183 25.95 -14.91 -11.28
CA LYS A 183 27.22 -15.61 -11.50
C LYS A 183 27.26 -16.37 -12.83
N ARG A 184 26.16 -17.00 -13.23
CA ARG A 184 26.09 -17.89 -14.41
C ARG A 184 25.93 -17.13 -15.73
N ILE A 185 25.07 -16.12 -15.75
CA ILE A 185 24.60 -15.46 -16.99
C ILE A 185 25.13 -14.03 -17.08
N HIS A 186 25.45 -13.40 -15.97
CA HIS A 186 25.96 -12.03 -15.92
C HIS A 186 27.35 -11.98 -15.27
N SER A 187 27.91 -10.77 -15.16
CA SER A 187 29.05 -10.51 -14.29
C SER A 187 28.53 -10.10 -12.91
N LEU A 188 29.17 -10.57 -11.83
CA LEU A 188 28.89 -10.09 -10.47
C LEU A 188 29.14 -8.58 -10.34
N GLU A 189 29.97 -7.99 -11.21
CA GLU A 189 30.22 -6.54 -11.26
C GLU A 189 28.94 -5.75 -11.58
N LYS A 190 28.00 -6.36 -12.33
CA LYS A 190 26.72 -5.74 -12.70
C LYS A 190 25.73 -5.63 -11.54
N LEU A 191 26.02 -6.25 -10.40
CA LEU A 191 25.20 -6.08 -9.20
C LEU A 191 25.18 -4.62 -8.74
N THR A 192 26.28 -3.87 -8.90
CA THR A 192 26.34 -2.45 -8.49
C THR A 192 25.31 -1.59 -9.22
N ASP A 193 25.19 -1.75 -10.55
CA ASP A 193 24.19 -1.07 -11.37
C ASP A 193 22.78 -1.49 -10.93
N TYR A 194 22.59 -2.79 -10.73
CA TYR A 194 21.30 -3.37 -10.32
C TYR A 194 20.81 -2.84 -8.97
N TRP A 195 21.70 -2.65 -8.00
CA TRP A 195 21.35 -2.05 -6.71
C TRP A 195 20.90 -0.60 -6.85
N GLY A 196 21.50 0.19 -7.75
CA GLY A 196 21.10 1.58 -8.00
C GLY A 196 19.71 1.69 -8.63
N ASP A 197 19.37 0.76 -9.52
CA ASP A 197 18.02 0.68 -10.11
C ASP A 197 16.97 0.38 -9.01
N TRP A 198 17.27 -0.56 -8.11
CA TRP A 198 16.36 -0.88 -7.00
C TRP A 198 16.32 0.18 -5.90
N GLU A 199 17.40 0.91 -5.64
CA GLU A 199 17.39 2.10 -4.78
C GLU A 199 16.37 3.13 -5.30
N THR A 200 16.39 3.37 -6.62
CA THR A 200 15.43 4.25 -7.29
C THR A 200 14.01 3.69 -7.14
N TRP A 201 13.81 2.39 -7.39
CA TRP A 201 12.51 1.75 -7.22
C TRP A 201 11.97 1.86 -5.79
N PHE A 202 12.80 1.62 -4.76
CA PHE A 202 12.39 1.76 -3.37
C PHE A 202 11.95 3.18 -3.02
N THR A 203 12.66 4.19 -3.54
CA THR A 203 12.30 5.59 -3.37
C THR A 203 10.95 5.91 -4.03
N GLN A 204 10.71 5.40 -5.25
CA GLN A 204 9.43 5.57 -5.94
C GLN A 204 8.28 4.84 -5.23
N ILE A 205 8.55 3.66 -4.66
CA ILE A 205 7.56 2.90 -3.88
C ILE A 205 7.23 3.60 -2.58
N GLU A 206 8.23 4.14 -1.88
CA GLU A 206 8.01 4.96 -0.69
C GLU A 206 7.04 6.11 -0.99
N GLU A 207 7.31 6.90 -2.04
CA GLU A 207 6.48 8.04 -2.43
C GLU A 207 5.07 7.60 -2.81
N SER A 208 4.96 6.66 -3.75
CA SER A 208 3.68 6.25 -4.32
C SER A 208 2.80 5.51 -3.32
N HIS A 209 3.34 4.60 -2.51
CA HIS A 209 2.55 3.78 -1.59
C HIS A 209 2.21 4.50 -0.28
N SER A 210 2.95 5.56 0.06
CA SER A 210 2.59 6.47 1.16
C SER A 210 1.53 7.49 0.73
N THR A 211 1.59 7.95 -0.53
CA THR A 211 0.63 8.92 -1.09
C THR A 211 -0.67 8.27 -1.54
N LEU A 212 -0.59 7.04 -2.06
CA LEU A 212 -1.71 6.27 -2.60
C LEU A 212 -1.81 4.92 -1.87
N PRO A 213 -2.31 4.89 -0.62
CA PRO A 213 -2.25 3.70 0.24
C PRO A 213 -2.97 2.48 -0.33
N ALA A 214 -3.95 2.67 -1.22
CA ALA A 214 -4.64 1.58 -1.88
C ALA A 214 -3.69 0.73 -2.75
N LEU A 215 -2.62 1.31 -3.33
CA LEU A 215 -1.66 0.60 -4.19
C LEU A 215 -1.00 -0.58 -3.47
N VAL A 216 -0.80 -0.48 -2.16
CA VAL A 216 -0.22 -1.52 -1.31
C VAL A 216 -0.96 -2.85 -1.46
N PHE A 217 -2.27 -2.77 -1.69
CA PHE A 217 -3.15 -3.94 -1.84
C PHE A 217 -3.45 -4.33 -3.29
N PHE A 218 -2.94 -3.59 -4.28
CA PHE A 218 -3.07 -4.01 -5.68
C PHE A 218 -2.21 -5.25 -5.91
N ARG A 219 -2.84 -6.33 -6.37
CA ARG A 219 -2.15 -7.57 -6.71
C ARG A 219 -1.36 -7.42 -8.00
N SER A 220 -0.21 -8.09 -8.07
CA SER A 220 0.53 -8.25 -9.32
C SER A 220 -0.31 -9.02 -10.34
N PRO A 221 -0.14 -8.77 -11.66
CA PRO A 221 -0.90 -9.48 -12.69
C PRO A 221 -0.70 -11.00 -12.65
N GLN A 222 0.49 -11.45 -12.24
CA GLN A 222 0.81 -12.84 -11.98
C GLN A 222 0.60 -13.16 -10.50
N GLY A 223 -0.28 -14.13 -10.19
CA GLY A 223 -0.69 -14.40 -8.80
C GLY A 223 0.40 -14.98 -7.88
N ASP A 224 1.50 -15.49 -8.45
CA ASP A 224 2.64 -15.99 -7.69
C ASP A 224 3.69 -14.89 -7.42
N GLN A 225 3.47 -13.67 -7.92
CA GLN A 225 4.35 -12.51 -7.72
C GLN A 225 3.77 -11.52 -6.70
N SER A 226 4.67 -10.78 -6.05
CA SER A 226 4.28 -9.66 -5.21
C SER A 226 5.41 -8.65 -5.06
N TRP A 227 5.06 -7.37 -5.06
CA TRP A 227 6.03 -6.29 -4.86
C TRP A 227 6.77 -6.41 -3.52
N ILE A 228 6.12 -6.89 -2.46
CA ILE A 228 6.75 -7.00 -1.13
C ILE A 228 7.73 -8.18 -1.05
N THR A 229 7.45 -9.30 -1.73
CA THR A 229 8.39 -10.43 -1.81
C THR A 229 9.55 -10.14 -2.75
N ALA A 230 9.30 -9.35 -3.81
CA ALA A 230 10.34 -8.78 -4.65
C ALA A 230 11.28 -7.87 -3.85
N ALA A 231 10.72 -6.96 -3.05
CA ALA A 231 11.48 -6.12 -2.12
C ALA A 231 12.35 -6.97 -1.17
N GLY A 232 11.77 -7.97 -0.50
CA GLY A 232 12.50 -8.86 0.40
C GLY A 232 13.65 -9.58 -0.30
N THR A 233 13.39 -10.15 -1.49
CA THR A 233 14.39 -10.85 -2.30
C THR A 233 15.61 -9.99 -2.62
N VAL A 234 15.38 -8.73 -3.03
CA VAL A 234 16.45 -7.80 -3.40
C VAL A 234 17.25 -7.37 -2.18
N LEU A 235 16.57 -7.08 -1.06
CA LEU A 235 17.22 -6.69 0.19
C LEU A 235 18.07 -7.83 0.75
N ASP A 236 17.56 -9.06 0.71
CA ASP A 236 18.30 -10.25 1.15
C ASP A 236 19.51 -10.52 0.24
N ALA A 237 19.36 -10.37 -1.08
CA ALA A 237 20.47 -10.55 -2.00
C ALA A 237 21.57 -9.48 -1.82
N ALA A 238 21.19 -8.21 -1.60
CA ALA A 238 22.13 -7.14 -1.28
C ALA A 238 22.83 -7.38 0.07
N ALA A 239 22.09 -7.84 1.09
CA ALA A 239 22.64 -8.18 2.39
C ALA A 239 23.61 -9.37 2.32
N LEU A 240 23.26 -10.43 1.59
CA LEU A 240 24.14 -11.58 1.32
C LEU A 240 25.40 -11.13 0.56
N THR A 241 25.26 -10.23 -0.41
CA THR A 241 26.39 -9.70 -1.18
C THR A 241 27.39 -8.98 -0.28
N LEU A 242 26.92 -8.08 0.58
CA LEU A 242 27.79 -7.30 1.48
C LEU A 242 28.41 -8.15 2.59
N SER A 243 27.64 -9.09 3.13
CA SER A 243 28.06 -9.88 4.29
C SER A 243 28.95 -11.06 3.91
N ALA A 244 28.60 -11.82 2.87
CA ALA A 244 29.17 -13.12 2.60
C ALA A 244 30.05 -13.20 1.34
N LEU A 245 29.84 -12.34 0.34
CA LEU A 245 30.62 -12.39 -0.89
C LEU A 245 31.93 -11.59 -0.74
N ASN A 246 33.03 -12.16 -1.22
CA ASN A 246 34.33 -11.51 -1.31
C ASN A 246 34.44 -10.72 -2.63
N LEU A 247 33.68 -9.63 -2.71
CA LEU A 247 33.66 -8.70 -3.84
C LEU A 247 34.19 -7.32 -3.39
N PRO A 248 34.64 -6.46 -4.32
CA PRO A 248 34.96 -5.07 -4.00
C PRO A 248 33.79 -4.39 -3.31
N ASN A 249 34.08 -3.61 -2.26
CA ASN A 249 33.05 -2.92 -1.52
C ASN A 249 32.27 -1.96 -2.44
N SER A 250 30.96 -2.17 -2.55
CA SER A 250 30.07 -1.35 -3.37
C SER A 250 29.08 -0.62 -2.45
N PRO A 251 29.19 0.72 -2.32
CA PRO A 251 28.25 1.51 -1.52
C PRO A 251 26.80 1.36 -1.97
N SER A 252 26.58 1.05 -3.25
CA SER A 252 25.26 0.90 -3.88
C SER A 252 24.40 -0.17 -3.19
N ALA A 253 24.99 -1.29 -2.78
CA ALA A 253 24.24 -2.34 -2.06
C ALA A 253 23.75 -1.85 -0.69
N ALA A 254 24.57 -1.10 0.05
CA ALA A 254 24.21 -0.59 1.37
C ALA A 254 23.15 0.53 1.27
N LEU A 255 23.25 1.38 0.23
CA LEU A 255 22.24 2.40 -0.07
C LEU A 255 20.91 1.78 -0.50
N CYS A 256 20.93 0.73 -1.33
CA CYS A 256 19.74 -0.03 -1.69
C CYS A 256 19.04 -0.63 -0.47
N ILE A 257 19.79 -1.28 0.44
CA ILE A 257 19.23 -1.78 1.71
C ILE A 257 18.62 -0.65 2.52
N ARG A 258 19.31 0.49 2.60
CA ARG A 258 18.83 1.68 3.32
C ARG A 258 17.55 2.25 2.74
N ALA A 259 17.50 2.43 1.43
CA ALA A 259 16.30 2.90 0.73
C ALA A 259 15.13 1.95 0.98
N GLY A 260 15.36 0.63 0.89
CA GLY A 260 14.33 -0.37 1.11
C GLY A 260 13.78 -0.38 2.52
N PHE A 261 14.62 -0.42 3.57
CA PHE A 261 14.07 -0.42 4.93
C PHE A 261 13.38 0.90 5.28
N ILE A 262 13.81 2.05 4.73
CA ILE A 262 13.11 3.33 4.89
C ILE A 262 11.73 3.27 4.22
N ALA A 263 11.66 2.76 2.98
CA ALA A 263 10.42 2.61 2.24
C ALA A 263 9.43 1.70 2.99
N LEU A 264 9.86 0.51 3.40
CA LEU A 264 9.01 -0.45 4.12
C LEU A 264 8.52 0.13 5.46
N ARG A 265 9.38 0.82 6.21
CA ARG A 265 9.01 1.45 7.49
C ARG A 265 7.99 2.57 7.32
N ARG A 266 8.15 3.42 6.30
CA ARG A 266 7.19 4.52 6.02
C ARG A 266 5.83 3.98 5.58
N ILE A 267 5.81 2.92 4.77
CA ILE A 267 4.58 2.22 4.42
C ILE A 267 3.95 1.60 5.68
N ALA A 268 4.73 0.95 6.54
CA ALA A 268 4.26 0.39 7.81
C ALA A 268 3.65 1.47 8.74
N ASP A 269 4.30 2.64 8.86
CA ASP A 269 3.81 3.79 9.65
C ASP A 269 2.45 4.30 9.13
N ASN A 270 2.19 4.19 7.82
CA ASN A 270 0.91 4.59 7.23
C ASN A 270 -0.24 3.63 7.60
N PHE A 271 0.07 2.36 7.90
CA PHE A 271 -0.91 1.36 8.35
C PHE A 271 -0.92 1.13 9.86
N ASP A 272 -0.21 1.97 10.63
CA ASP A 272 -0.02 1.82 12.08
C ASP A 272 0.55 0.43 12.47
N ILE A 273 1.40 -0.14 11.62
CA ILE A 273 2.08 -1.42 11.91
C ILE A 273 3.26 -1.14 12.85
N PRO A 274 3.30 -1.75 14.04
CA PRO A 274 4.42 -1.58 14.96
C PRO A 274 5.69 -2.24 14.41
N TYR A 275 6.85 -1.63 14.66
CA TYR A 275 8.17 -2.22 14.38
C TYR A 275 9.24 -1.59 15.30
N PRO A 276 10.38 -2.26 15.54
CA PRO A 276 11.48 -1.69 16.33
C PRO A 276 12.08 -0.44 15.68
N ARG A 277 12.11 0.70 16.37
CA ARG A 277 12.59 1.98 15.82
C ARG A 277 14.12 2.03 15.64
N ASP A 278 14.86 1.45 16.58
CA ASP A 278 16.33 1.32 16.55
C ASP A 278 16.73 -0.16 16.76
N PRO A 279 16.51 -1.02 15.75
CA PRO A 279 16.83 -2.44 15.87
C PRO A 279 18.34 -2.64 15.88
N GLN A 280 18.84 -3.42 16.83
CA GLN A 280 20.27 -3.77 16.94
C GLN A 280 20.41 -5.27 17.14
N PHE A 281 21.04 -5.98 16.19
CA PHE A 281 21.37 -7.38 16.38
C PHE A 281 22.57 -7.51 17.35
N PRO A 282 22.58 -8.47 18.30
CA PRO A 282 21.60 -9.54 18.54
C PRO A 282 20.48 -9.18 19.53
N LYS A 283 20.42 -7.96 20.06
CA LYS A 283 19.37 -7.53 21.03
C LYS A 283 17.96 -7.63 20.43
N THR A 284 17.84 -7.27 19.16
CA THR A 284 16.64 -7.45 18.35
C THR A 284 16.85 -8.69 17.48
N PRO A 285 16.08 -9.76 17.69
CA PRO A 285 16.21 -10.98 16.89
C PRO A 285 15.71 -10.74 15.46
N ILE A 286 16.17 -11.59 14.54
CA ILE A 286 15.66 -11.68 13.16
C ILE A 286 14.98 -13.03 12.94
N SER A 287 14.11 -13.10 11.94
CA SER A 287 13.35 -14.31 11.59
C SER A 287 14.15 -15.41 10.90
N ILE A 288 15.39 -15.14 10.49
CA ILE A 288 16.27 -16.09 9.81
C ILE A 288 17.23 -16.69 10.83
N THR A 289 17.42 -17.99 10.79
CA THR A 289 18.39 -18.69 11.66
C THR A 289 19.77 -18.74 11.03
N GLN A 290 20.81 -18.82 11.87
CA GLN A 290 22.18 -19.01 11.39
C GLN A 290 22.35 -20.30 10.56
N ALA A 291 21.58 -21.35 10.89
CA ALA A 291 21.58 -22.60 10.13
C ALA A 291 21.05 -22.42 8.70
N GLU A 292 19.94 -21.67 8.53
CA GLU A 292 19.42 -21.33 7.20
C GLU A 292 20.44 -20.50 6.39
N PHE A 293 21.06 -19.50 7.02
CA PHE A 293 22.09 -18.69 6.39
C PHE A 293 23.29 -19.55 5.93
N ASN A 294 23.79 -20.44 6.80
CA ASN A 294 24.87 -21.35 6.46
C ASN A 294 24.51 -22.31 5.31
N ALA A 295 23.26 -22.77 5.25
CA ALA A 295 22.77 -23.60 4.14
C ALA A 295 22.78 -22.84 2.81
N VAL A 296 22.50 -21.53 2.83
CA VAL A 296 22.64 -20.66 1.65
C VAL A 296 24.12 -20.52 1.26
N LEU A 297 25.01 -20.28 2.21
CA LEU A 297 26.45 -20.17 1.91
C LEU A 297 27.01 -21.43 1.26
N LEU A 298 26.57 -22.62 1.68
CA LEU A 298 26.96 -23.87 1.02
C LEU A 298 26.52 -23.89 -0.45
N GLN A 299 25.27 -23.50 -0.75
CA GLN A 299 24.79 -23.44 -2.14
C GLN A 299 25.57 -22.43 -2.99
N LEU A 300 25.92 -21.27 -2.43
CA LEU A 300 26.71 -20.27 -3.14
C LEU A 300 28.15 -20.75 -3.37
N ALA A 301 28.76 -21.45 -2.40
CA ALA A 301 30.07 -22.05 -2.52
C ALA A 301 30.11 -23.13 -3.61
N ASP A 302 29.11 -24.03 -3.63
CA ASP A 302 28.98 -25.10 -4.61
C ASP A 302 28.83 -24.55 -6.04
N ALA A 303 28.25 -23.37 -6.19
CA ALA A 303 28.14 -22.66 -7.45
C ALA A 303 29.38 -21.81 -7.82
N GLY A 304 30.42 -21.82 -6.99
CA GLY A 304 31.67 -21.11 -7.22
C GLY A 304 31.58 -19.60 -7.07
N LEU A 305 30.67 -19.09 -6.23
CA LEU A 305 30.70 -17.68 -5.83
C LEU A 305 31.87 -17.44 -4.85
N PRO A 306 32.56 -16.29 -4.96
CA PRO A 306 33.66 -15.96 -4.06
C PRO A 306 33.08 -15.62 -2.68
N LEU A 307 33.27 -16.51 -1.70
CA LEU A 307 32.84 -16.27 -0.32
C LEU A 307 33.98 -15.72 0.53
N LYS A 308 33.64 -14.97 1.57
CA LYS A 308 34.59 -14.61 2.64
C LYS A 308 34.90 -15.83 3.50
N ASP A 309 36.11 -15.89 4.05
CA ASP A 309 36.57 -17.02 4.86
C ASP A 309 35.87 -17.09 6.24
N ASP A 310 35.65 -15.94 6.88
CA ASP A 310 35.02 -15.86 8.20
C ASP A 310 33.49 -15.91 8.09
N ARG A 311 32.95 -17.13 8.24
CA ARG A 311 31.50 -17.38 8.20
C ARG A 311 30.75 -16.83 9.41
N GLU A 312 31.40 -16.75 10.57
CA GLU A 312 30.76 -16.20 11.77
C GLU A 312 30.60 -14.69 11.62
N GLN A 313 31.64 -13.99 11.18
CA GLN A 313 31.54 -12.56 10.88
C GLN A 313 30.52 -12.29 9.76
N ALA A 314 30.49 -13.11 8.71
CA ALA A 314 29.49 -12.98 7.65
C ALA A 314 28.06 -13.13 8.18
N TRP A 315 27.82 -14.02 9.15
CA TRP A 315 26.52 -14.15 9.80
C TRP A 315 26.16 -12.90 10.61
N GLN A 316 27.09 -12.38 11.42
CA GLN A 316 26.87 -11.17 12.22
C GLN A 316 26.56 -9.96 11.32
N ASP A 317 27.29 -9.82 10.22
CA ASP A 317 27.07 -8.77 9.22
C ASP A 317 25.71 -8.91 8.53
N PHE A 318 25.36 -10.14 8.09
CA PHE A 318 24.07 -10.41 7.46
C PHE A 318 22.92 -10.06 8.40
N ALA A 319 22.99 -10.54 9.63
CA ALA A 319 21.96 -10.28 10.64
C ALA A 319 21.89 -8.78 10.99
N GLY A 320 23.03 -8.10 11.04
CA GLY A 320 23.12 -6.64 11.22
C GLY A 320 22.44 -5.84 10.10
N TRP A 321 22.45 -6.33 8.85
CA TRP A 321 21.66 -5.74 7.77
C TRP A 321 20.19 -6.11 7.87
N ARG A 322 19.88 -7.41 7.99
CA ARG A 322 18.52 -7.97 7.96
C ARG A 322 17.62 -7.39 9.05
N VAL A 323 18.16 -7.17 10.25
CA VAL A 323 17.38 -6.64 11.40
C VAL A 323 16.71 -5.29 11.11
N ASN A 324 17.21 -4.52 10.14
CA ASN A 324 16.63 -3.22 9.80
C ASN A 324 15.27 -3.32 9.10
N TYR A 325 15.02 -4.40 8.34
CA TYR A 325 13.81 -4.57 7.55
C TYR A 325 13.01 -5.81 7.90
N ASP A 326 13.55 -6.78 8.65
CA ASP A 326 12.91 -8.07 8.96
C ASP A 326 11.45 -7.92 9.42
N HIS A 327 11.21 -7.19 10.51
CA HIS A 327 9.86 -7.02 11.05
C HIS A 327 8.93 -6.24 10.10
N SER A 328 9.42 -5.20 9.42
CA SER A 328 8.57 -4.42 8.51
C SER A 328 8.21 -5.23 7.27
N LEU A 329 9.15 -6.01 6.73
CA LEU A 329 8.96 -6.88 5.58
C LEU A 329 7.90 -7.95 5.89
N LEU A 330 8.06 -8.69 6.99
CA LEU A 330 7.13 -9.76 7.35
C LEU A 330 5.72 -9.23 7.66
N ALA A 331 5.62 -8.12 8.40
CA ALA A 331 4.32 -7.53 8.71
C ALA A 331 3.60 -7.03 7.44
N LEU A 332 4.33 -6.50 6.46
CA LEU A 332 3.76 -6.09 5.18
C LEU A 332 3.38 -7.30 4.32
N CYS A 333 4.18 -8.38 4.32
CA CYS A 333 3.81 -9.66 3.71
C CYS A 333 2.46 -10.17 4.26
N ASP A 334 2.26 -10.08 5.57
CA ASP A 334 1.02 -10.49 6.24
C ASP A 334 -0.15 -9.56 5.91
N LEU A 335 0.09 -8.25 5.95
CA LEU A 335 -0.90 -7.22 5.61
C LEU A 335 -1.50 -7.49 4.23
N VAL A 336 -0.64 -7.72 3.24
CA VAL A 336 -1.07 -7.91 1.85
C VAL A 336 -1.38 -9.37 1.52
N MET A 337 -1.16 -10.33 2.43
CA MET A 337 -1.27 -11.76 2.15
C MET A 337 -0.43 -12.13 0.92
N ALA A 338 0.87 -11.90 1.00
CA ALA A 338 1.81 -12.19 -0.07
C ALA A 338 1.88 -13.70 -0.39
N PRO A 339 2.11 -14.09 -1.66
CA PRO A 339 2.39 -15.49 -2.03
C PRO A 339 3.67 -15.97 -1.34
N PRO A 340 3.77 -17.24 -0.93
CA PRO A 340 4.95 -17.76 -0.24
C PRO A 340 6.24 -17.53 -1.04
N ALA A 341 7.24 -16.93 -0.40
CA ALA A 341 8.53 -16.60 -0.98
C ALA A 341 9.65 -16.75 0.05
N PHE A 342 10.84 -17.06 -0.44
CA PHE A 342 12.01 -17.37 0.37
C PHE A 342 12.37 -16.23 1.34
N TRP A 343 12.52 -16.56 2.63
CA TRP A 343 12.92 -15.62 3.70
C TRP A 343 12.01 -14.39 3.86
N SER A 344 10.78 -14.48 3.36
CA SER A 344 9.80 -13.40 3.36
C SER A 344 8.45 -13.94 3.83
N SER A 345 7.53 -14.24 2.91
CA SER A 345 6.17 -14.70 3.21
C SER A 345 6.08 -16.21 3.49
N ASP A 346 7.21 -16.93 3.48
CA ASP A 346 7.31 -18.31 3.98
C ASP A 346 7.28 -18.40 5.51
N ARG A 347 7.33 -17.25 6.19
CA ARG A 347 7.32 -17.09 7.64
C ARG A 347 6.46 -15.90 8.04
N HIS A 348 6.06 -15.86 9.30
CA HIS A 348 5.17 -14.85 9.86
C HIS A 348 5.75 -14.30 11.16
N ILE A 349 5.35 -13.09 11.55
CA ILE A 349 5.66 -12.55 12.87
C ILE A 349 4.72 -13.22 13.87
N ASN A 350 5.28 -13.89 14.87
CA ASN A 350 4.52 -14.47 15.98
C ASN A 350 4.07 -13.41 16.97
#